data_AF-A0A9N9WG75-F1
#
_entry.id   AF-A0A9N9WG75-F1
#
_cell.length_a   1.000
_cell.length_b   1.000
_cell.length_c   1.000
_cell.angle_alpha   90.00
_cell.angle_beta   90.00
_cell.angle_gamma   90.00
#
_symmetry.space_group_name_H-M   'P 1'
#
loop_
_entity.id
_entity.type
_entity.pdbx_description
1 polymer ?
#
loop_
_entity_poly.entity_id
_entity_poly.type
_entity_poly.pdbx_seq_one_letter_code
_entity_poly.pdbx_strand_id
1 'polypeptide(L)'
;MKYHFVTRSNPSVSQPLIVGNNGQLGSSNFNANRRTIVLVHGWRGSPNSQSNTLLVPAFLAAEDVNVIVVDWSTGAGTINYATAVTNTFTSGVSVAQFINWLNSASGASPARYHLVGFSLGAHQVGIIGRHVQGAVAYITGLDAAGPGWNNNDHRFRENDGAYTELIHTNAGVTGFLSPLAHVSFYPNGGVNMPGCAFVSDCSHAR
;
A
#
# COMPACT_ATOMS: atom_id res chain seq x y z
N MET A 1 -1.05 7.12 -13.02
CA MET A 1 -1.67 6.41 -11.89
C MET A 1 -2.97 5.80 -12.36
N LYS A 2 -3.27 4.56 -12.00
CA LYS A 2 -4.60 3.96 -12.17
C LYS A 2 -5.06 3.33 -10.86
N TYR A 3 -6.36 3.27 -10.63
CA TYR A 3 -6.95 2.74 -9.40
C TYR A 3 -7.89 1.60 -9.75
N HIS A 4 -7.44 0.36 -9.53
CA HIS A 4 -8.22 -0.82 -9.84
C HIS A 4 -9.10 -1.18 -8.65
N PHE A 5 -10.42 -1.09 -8.82
CA PHE A 5 -11.36 -1.30 -7.73
C PHE A 5 -12.15 -2.59 -7.92
N VAL A 6 -12.15 -3.41 -6.88
CA VAL A 6 -12.84 -4.70 -6.82
C VAL A 6 -13.57 -4.85 -5.49
N THR A 7 -14.62 -5.67 -5.53
CA THR A 7 -15.44 -6.07 -4.37
C THR A 7 -15.83 -7.54 -4.54
N ARG A 8 -16.57 -8.11 -3.57
CA ARG A 8 -17.18 -9.44 -3.72
C ARG A 8 -18.10 -9.55 -4.94
N SER A 9 -18.71 -8.44 -5.39
CA SER A 9 -19.58 -8.41 -6.56
C SER A 9 -18.82 -8.38 -7.89
N ASN A 10 -17.52 -8.08 -7.87
CA ASN A 10 -16.66 -8.06 -9.05
C ASN A 10 -15.22 -8.49 -8.69
N PRO A 11 -15.03 -9.72 -8.17
CA PRO A 11 -13.79 -10.10 -7.51
C PRO A 11 -12.60 -10.28 -8.46
N SER A 12 -12.88 -10.51 -9.76
CA SER A 12 -11.85 -10.76 -10.78
C SER A 12 -11.76 -9.68 -11.85
N VAL A 13 -12.76 -8.79 -11.94
CA VAL A 13 -12.84 -7.75 -12.97
C VAL A 13 -12.93 -6.39 -12.30
N SER A 14 -11.87 -5.59 -12.46
CA SER A 14 -11.79 -4.23 -11.93
C SER A 14 -12.86 -3.33 -12.53
N GLN A 15 -13.47 -2.48 -11.70
CA GLN A 15 -14.20 -1.28 -12.10
C GLN A 15 -13.30 -0.06 -11.82
N PRO A 16 -12.41 0.36 -12.74
CA PRO A 16 -11.42 1.39 -12.43
C PRO A 16 -12.08 2.68 -11.92
N LEU A 17 -11.52 3.30 -10.88
CA LEU A 17 -12.00 4.59 -10.37
C LEU A 17 -11.21 5.74 -10.99
N ILE A 18 -11.91 6.65 -11.66
CA ILE A 18 -11.32 7.81 -12.34
C ILE A 18 -11.51 9.05 -11.48
N VAL A 19 -10.39 9.68 -11.08
CA VAL A 19 -10.40 10.93 -10.30
C VAL A 19 -11.27 11.99 -10.98
N GLY A 20 -12.16 12.61 -10.21
CA GLY A 20 -13.08 13.65 -10.69
C GLY A 20 -14.35 13.13 -11.36
N ASN A 21 -14.49 11.82 -11.61
CA ASN A 21 -15.66 11.27 -12.29
C ASN A 21 -16.71 10.74 -11.29
N ASN A 22 -17.49 11.65 -10.71
CA ASN A 22 -18.51 11.31 -9.71
C ASN A 22 -19.63 10.40 -10.28
N GLY A 23 -19.96 10.53 -11.57
CA GLY A 23 -20.96 9.67 -12.22
C GLY A 23 -20.50 8.21 -12.31
N GLN A 24 -19.23 7.99 -12.67
CA GLN A 24 -18.63 6.65 -12.73
C GLN A 24 -18.41 6.04 -11.34
N LEU A 25 -18.13 6.86 -10.32
CA LEU A 25 -18.11 6.42 -8.93
C LEU A 25 -19.51 5.97 -8.48
N GLY A 26 -20.54 6.75 -8.76
CA GLY A 26 -21.93 6.45 -8.38
C GLY A 26 -22.53 5.23 -9.08
N SER A 27 -22.00 4.83 -10.24
CA SER A 27 -22.39 3.60 -10.94
C SER A 27 -21.51 2.39 -10.63
N SER A 28 -20.46 2.56 -9.82
CA SER A 28 -19.59 1.48 -9.37
C SER A 28 -20.17 0.72 -8.17
N ASN A 29 -19.53 -0.38 -7.79
CA ASN A 29 -19.86 -1.13 -6.58
C ASN A 29 -19.32 -0.49 -5.28
N PHE A 30 -18.75 0.73 -5.35
CA PHE A 30 -18.16 1.40 -4.19
C PHE A 30 -19.22 1.71 -3.14
N ASN A 31 -18.96 1.35 -1.89
CA ASN A 31 -19.85 1.64 -0.78
C ASN A 31 -19.06 2.31 0.35
N ALA A 32 -19.38 3.58 0.63
CA ALA A 32 -18.72 4.38 1.66
C ALA A 32 -18.86 3.84 3.10
N ASN A 33 -19.85 2.98 3.34
CA ASN A 33 -20.07 2.35 4.65
C ASN A 33 -19.20 1.10 4.86
N ARG A 34 -18.58 0.57 3.81
CA ARG A 34 -17.65 -0.56 3.91
C ARG A 34 -16.24 -0.08 4.25
N ARG A 35 -15.47 -0.95 4.88
CA ARG A 35 -14.03 -0.74 5.03
C ARG A 35 -13.37 -0.71 3.65
N THR A 36 -12.38 0.18 3.47
CA THR A 36 -11.64 0.34 2.21
C THR A 36 -10.20 -0.08 2.41
N ILE A 37 -9.78 -1.13 1.70
CA ILE A 37 -8.41 -1.62 1.67
C ILE A 37 -7.72 -1.00 0.46
N VAL A 38 -6.57 -0.36 0.65
CA VAL A 38 -5.75 0.19 -0.43
C VAL A 38 -4.43 -0.56 -0.49
N LEU A 39 -4.15 -1.23 -1.61
CA LEU A 39 -2.95 -2.04 -1.81
C LEU A 39 -1.96 -1.34 -2.73
N VAL A 40 -0.71 -1.24 -2.30
CA VAL A 40 0.35 -0.51 -3.00
C VAL A 40 1.58 -1.40 -3.21
N HIS A 41 1.92 -1.65 -4.48
CA HIS A 41 3.09 -2.47 -4.84
C HIS A 41 4.43 -1.73 -4.68
N GLY A 42 5.54 -2.44 -4.83
CA GLY A 42 6.90 -1.92 -4.71
C GLY A 42 7.58 -1.54 -6.03
N TRP A 43 8.91 -1.40 -5.97
CA TRP A 43 9.78 -1.13 -7.12
C TRP A 43 9.64 -2.22 -8.19
N ARG A 44 9.60 -1.82 -9.47
CA ARG A 44 9.35 -2.70 -10.63
C ARG A 44 8.07 -3.54 -10.52
N GLY A 45 7.17 -3.17 -9.61
CA GLY A 45 5.90 -3.83 -9.40
C GLY A 45 4.80 -3.33 -10.33
N SER A 46 3.64 -3.97 -10.22
CA SER A 46 2.41 -3.62 -10.92
C SER A 46 1.20 -4.05 -10.09
N PRO A 47 -0.04 -3.78 -10.54
CA PRO A 47 -1.23 -4.31 -9.89
C PRO A 47 -1.23 -5.85 -9.73
N ASN A 48 -0.51 -6.56 -10.59
CA ASN A 48 -0.40 -8.02 -10.58
C ASN A 48 0.81 -8.53 -9.76
N SER A 49 1.49 -7.66 -9.00
CA SER A 49 2.52 -8.10 -8.06
C SER A 49 1.97 -9.12 -7.06
N GLN A 50 2.79 -10.09 -6.65
CA GLN A 50 2.38 -11.22 -5.82
C GLN A 50 1.66 -10.80 -4.52
N SER A 51 2.11 -9.73 -3.86
CA SER A 51 1.43 -9.20 -2.68
C SER A 51 -0.04 -8.88 -2.96
N ASN A 52 -0.35 -8.24 -4.09
CA ASN A 52 -1.71 -7.89 -4.45
C ASN A 52 -2.52 -9.12 -4.87
N THR A 53 -1.95 -10.03 -5.66
CA THR A 53 -2.68 -11.22 -6.14
C THR A 53 -3.01 -12.20 -5.01
N LEU A 54 -2.26 -12.17 -3.90
CA LEU A 54 -2.58 -12.90 -2.68
C LEU A 54 -3.55 -12.14 -1.77
N LEU A 55 -3.34 -10.84 -1.58
CA LEU A 55 -4.12 -10.05 -0.61
C LEU A 55 -5.53 -9.72 -1.08
N VAL A 56 -5.74 -9.41 -2.36
CA VAL A 56 -7.08 -9.11 -2.89
C VAL A 56 -8.08 -10.23 -2.57
N PRO A 57 -7.85 -11.50 -2.97
CA PRO A 57 -8.79 -12.57 -2.65
C PRO A 57 -8.89 -12.83 -1.15
N ALA A 58 -7.80 -12.69 -0.38
CA ALA A 58 -7.82 -12.87 1.06
C ALA A 58 -8.74 -11.86 1.77
N PHE A 59 -8.63 -10.56 1.42
CA PHE A 59 -9.50 -9.53 1.98
C PHE A 59 -10.96 -9.74 1.58
N LEU A 60 -11.23 -10.04 0.31
CA LEU A 60 -12.59 -10.30 -0.16
C LEU A 60 -13.20 -11.56 0.48
N ALA A 61 -12.41 -12.59 0.75
CA ALA A 61 -12.87 -13.77 1.47
C ALA A 61 -13.20 -13.45 2.93
N ALA A 62 -12.38 -12.64 3.60
CA ALA A 62 -12.52 -12.33 5.02
C ALA A 62 -13.70 -11.39 5.34
N GLU A 63 -13.91 -10.35 4.54
CA GLU A 63 -14.88 -9.29 4.85
C GLU A 63 -15.52 -8.70 3.58
N ASP A 64 -16.72 -8.12 3.70
CA ASP A 64 -17.37 -7.37 2.61
C ASP A 64 -16.78 -5.95 2.53
N VAL A 65 -15.66 -5.83 1.81
CA VAL A 65 -14.84 -4.61 1.73
C VAL A 65 -14.75 -4.04 0.32
N ASN A 66 -14.40 -2.77 0.24
CA ASN A 66 -13.86 -2.16 -0.98
C ASN A 66 -12.36 -2.48 -1.05
N VAL A 67 -11.85 -3.00 -2.18
CA VAL A 67 -10.41 -3.16 -2.39
C VAL A 67 -9.97 -2.31 -3.56
N ILE A 68 -8.98 -1.45 -3.35
CA ILE A 68 -8.39 -0.57 -4.36
C ILE A 68 -6.92 -0.93 -4.51
N VAL A 69 -6.53 -1.45 -5.67
CA VAL A 69 -5.13 -1.70 -6.03
C VAL A 69 -4.60 -0.50 -6.80
N VAL A 70 -3.54 0.11 -6.28
CA VAL A 70 -2.89 1.28 -6.90
C VAL A 70 -1.90 0.82 -7.96
N ASP A 71 -2.09 1.28 -9.19
CA ASP A 71 -1.14 1.13 -10.29
C ASP A 71 -0.28 2.39 -10.42
N TRP A 72 0.92 2.33 -9.83
CA TRP A 72 1.96 3.33 -9.99
C TRP A 72 3.14 2.80 -10.81
N SER A 73 2.93 1.74 -11.61
CA SER A 73 3.96 1.07 -12.41
C SER A 73 4.74 2.01 -13.34
N THR A 74 4.12 3.08 -13.85
CA THR A 74 4.83 4.12 -14.62
C THR A 74 5.98 4.76 -13.84
N GLY A 75 5.81 5.01 -12.53
CA GLY A 75 6.85 5.56 -11.66
C GLY A 75 7.75 4.49 -11.04
N ALA A 76 7.20 3.31 -10.76
CA ALA A 76 7.93 2.20 -10.13
C ALA A 76 8.81 1.42 -11.11
N GLY A 77 8.48 1.41 -12.40
CA GLY A 77 9.06 0.53 -13.41
C GLY A 77 10.47 0.92 -13.89
N THR A 78 10.97 2.08 -13.48
CA THR A 78 12.34 2.52 -13.82
C THR A 78 13.39 1.58 -13.24
N ILE A 79 14.43 1.29 -14.02
CA ILE A 79 15.60 0.53 -13.54
C ILE A 79 16.48 1.36 -12.59
N ASN A 80 16.37 2.69 -12.62
CA ASN A 80 17.07 3.55 -11.70
C ASN A 80 16.35 3.59 -10.34
N TYR A 81 16.88 2.86 -9.36
CA TYR A 81 16.28 2.76 -8.03
C TYR A 81 16.17 4.11 -7.32
N ALA A 82 17.16 5.01 -7.44
CA ALA A 82 17.08 6.33 -6.83
C ALA A 82 15.91 7.16 -7.41
N THR A 83 15.66 7.05 -8.72
CA THR A 83 14.47 7.63 -9.35
C THR A 83 13.18 7.02 -8.81
N ALA A 84 13.14 5.70 -8.58
CA ALA A 84 11.97 5.04 -8.00
C ALA A 84 11.71 5.50 -6.54
N VAL A 85 12.75 5.72 -5.74
CA VAL A 85 12.64 6.30 -4.39
C VAL A 85 12.02 7.69 -4.46
N THR A 86 12.51 8.59 -5.33
CA THR A 86 11.92 9.93 -5.50
C THR A 86 10.47 9.85 -5.96
N ASN A 87 10.17 8.97 -6.93
CA ASN A 87 8.81 8.77 -7.43
C ASN A 87 7.85 8.27 -6.35
N THR A 88 8.34 7.56 -5.33
CA THR A 88 7.51 7.04 -4.22
C THR A 88 6.81 8.17 -3.47
N PHE A 89 7.46 9.33 -3.33
CA PHE A 89 6.84 10.50 -2.70
C PHE A 89 5.75 11.11 -3.57
N THR A 90 6.05 11.41 -4.84
CA THR A 90 5.10 12.07 -5.75
C THR A 90 3.88 11.19 -6.05
N SER A 91 4.06 9.87 -6.17
CA SER A 91 2.96 8.93 -6.30
C SER A 91 2.12 8.85 -5.01
N GLY A 92 2.74 8.80 -3.83
CA GLY A 92 2.02 8.77 -2.55
C GLY A 92 1.11 9.98 -2.36
N VAL A 93 1.60 11.18 -2.67
CA VAL A 93 0.78 12.41 -2.65
C VAL A 93 -0.38 12.33 -3.64
N SER A 94 -0.13 11.82 -4.85
CA SER A 94 -1.18 11.66 -5.88
C SER A 94 -2.28 10.68 -5.44
N VAL A 95 -1.92 9.59 -4.75
CA VAL A 95 -2.87 8.60 -4.21
C VAL A 95 -3.67 9.21 -3.07
N ALA A 96 -3.05 10.00 -2.19
CA ALA A 96 -3.78 10.71 -1.14
C ALA A 96 -4.80 11.71 -1.70
N GLN A 97 -4.45 12.44 -2.77
CA GLN A 97 -5.39 13.32 -3.47
C GLN A 97 -6.58 12.54 -4.05
N PHE A 98 -6.34 11.36 -4.62
CA PHE A 98 -7.42 10.46 -5.05
C PHE A 98 -8.31 10.03 -3.89
N ILE A 99 -7.75 9.63 -2.75
CA ILE A 99 -8.53 9.25 -1.55
C ILE A 99 -9.35 10.43 -1.03
N ASN A 100 -8.78 11.63 -1.01
CA ASN A 100 -9.50 12.85 -0.59
C ASN A 100 -10.68 13.16 -1.52
N TRP A 101 -10.50 13.03 -2.84
CA TRP A 101 -11.61 13.14 -3.79
C TRP A 101 -12.65 12.04 -3.56
N LEU A 102 -12.23 10.79 -3.40
CA LEU A 102 -13.12 9.65 -3.18
C LEU A 102 -13.98 9.86 -1.92
N ASN A 103 -13.36 10.30 -0.82
CA ASN A 103 -14.06 10.60 0.43
C ASN A 103 -15.05 11.76 0.24
N SER A 104 -14.64 12.84 -0.40
CA SER A 104 -15.50 14.00 -0.68
C SER A 104 -16.71 13.63 -1.56
N ALA A 105 -16.49 12.81 -2.59
CA ALA A 105 -17.54 12.43 -3.53
C ALA A 105 -18.50 11.35 -3.01
N SER A 106 -18.05 10.50 -2.08
CA SER A 106 -18.84 9.35 -1.59
C SER A 106 -19.33 9.46 -0.15
N GLY A 107 -18.74 10.37 0.64
CA GLY A 107 -18.95 10.42 2.10
C GLY A 107 -18.14 9.38 2.88
N ALA A 108 -17.20 8.66 2.24
CA ALA A 108 -16.33 7.72 2.94
C ALA A 108 -15.42 8.43 3.97
N SER A 109 -15.12 7.73 5.06
CA SER A 109 -14.30 8.25 6.15
C SER A 109 -12.91 7.60 6.15
N PRO A 110 -11.81 8.36 6.32
CA PRO A 110 -10.46 7.83 6.54
C PRO A 110 -10.38 6.81 7.69
N ALA A 111 -11.26 6.91 8.69
CA ALA A 111 -11.34 5.98 9.81
C ALA A 111 -11.77 4.55 9.40
N ARG A 112 -12.18 4.35 8.14
CA ARG A 112 -12.50 3.04 7.55
C ARG A 112 -11.41 2.52 6.60
N TYR A 113 -10.27 3.22 6.50
CA TYR A 113 -9.20 2.83 5.59
C TYR A 113 -8.18 1.92 6.25
N HIS A 114 -7.76 0.91 5.49
CA HIS A 114 -6.56 0.13 5.75
C HIS A 114 -5.63 0.25 4.55
N LEU A 115 -4.48 0.89 4.73
CA LEU A 115 -3.48 1.02 3.69
C LEU A 115 -2.42 -0.08 3.86
N VAL A 116 -2.13 -0.84 2.82
CA VAL A 116 -1.13 -1.90 2.84
C VAL A 116 -0.13 -1.67 1.72
N GLY A 117 1.15 -1.56 2.08
CA GLY A 117 2.20 -1.24 1.13
C GLY A 117 3.38 -2.20 1.23
N PHE A 118 3.89 -2.65 0.08
CA PHE A 118 5.02 -3.57 -0.01
C PHE A 118 6.30 -2.89 -0.52
N SER A 119 7.46 -3.15 0.10
CA SER A 119 8.75 -2.58 -0.33
C SER A 119 8.70 -1.03 -0.37
N LEU A 120 8.99 -0.37 -1.50
CA LEU A 120 8.77 1.08 -1.67
C LEU A 120 7.31 1.49 -1.39
N GLY A 121 6.36 0.60 -1.66
CA GLY A 121 4.95 0.79 -1.35
C GLY A 121 4.67 0.95 0.14
N ALA A 122 5.50 0.38 1.03
CA ALA A 122 5.34 0.56 2.48
C ALA A 122 5.54 2.03 2.87
N HIS A 123 6.63 2.65 2.41
CA HIS A 123 6.83 4.09 2.60
C HIS A 123 5.74 4.91 1.92
N GLN A 124 5.28 4.47 0.74
CA GLN A 124 4.20 5.14 0.01
C GLN A 124 2.90 5.18 0.82
N VAL A 125 2.50 4.09 1.50
CA VAL A 125 1.28 4.11 2.33
C VAL A 125 1.42 5.01 3.55
N GLY A 126 2.62 5.14 4.10
CA GLY A 126 2.91 6.14 5.13
C GLY A 126 2.77 7.58 4.62
N ILE A 127 3.30 7.85 3.41
CA ILE A 127 3.15 9.14 2.72
C ILE A 127 1.67 9.42 2.43
N ILE A 128 0.92 8.42 2.00
CA ILE A 128 -0.52 8.54 1.75
C ILE A 128 -1.24 8.94 3.04
N GLY A 129 -1.02 8.21 4.14
CA GLY A 129 -1.64 8.49 5.44
C GLY A 129 -1.46 9.94 5.89
N ARG A 130 -0.25 10.50 5.73
CA ARG A 130 0.08 11.90 6.06
C ARG A 130 -0.65 12.95 5.22
N HIS A 131 -1.11 12.61 4.02
CA HIS A 131 -1.70 13.57 3.07
C HIS A 131 -3.21 13.36 2.87
N VAL A 132 -3.80 12.31 3.45
CA VAL A 132 -5.25 12.14 3.52
C VAL A 132 -5.82 13.10 4.55
N GLN A 133 -6.95 13.73 4.23
CA GLN A 133 -7.66 14.62 5.15
C GLN A 133 -8.37 13.81 6.23
N GLY A 134 -7.89 13.92 7.47
CA GLY A 134 -8.33 13.11 8.61
C GLY A 134 -7.39 11.94 8.89
N ALA A 135 -7.62 11.22 9.99
CA ALA A 135 -6.74 10.13 10.41
C ALA A 135 -7.14 8.81 9.73
N VAL A 136 -6.23 8.24 8.94
CA VAL A 136 -6.36 6.86 8.44
C VAL A 136 -6.30 5.90 9.62
N ALA A 137 -7.26 4.98 9.72
CA ALA A 137 -7.35 4.08 10.88
C ALA A 137 -6.16 3.13 10.98
N TYR A 138 -5.78 2.49 9.88
CA TYR A 138 -4.80 1.41 9.93
C TYR A 138 -3.84 1.42 8.73
N ILE A 139 -2.54 1.28 8.99
CA ILE A 139 -1.51 1.17 7.94
C ILE A 139 -0.59 -0.01 8.24
N THR A 140 -0.40 -0.87 7.24
CA THR A 140 0.55 -1.99 7.31
C THR A 140 1.64 -1.80 6.24
N GLY A 141 2.90 -1.82 6.65
CA GLY A 141 4.03 -1.97 5.75
C GLY A 141 4.54 -3.41 5.71
N LEU A 142 4.67 -3.96 4.52
CA LEU A 142 5.22 -5.29 4.25
C LEU A 142 6.65 -5.12 3.74
N ASP A 143 7.60 -5.46 4.59
CA ASP A 143 9.04 -5.38 4.38
C ASP A 143 9.47 -4.08 3.67
N ALA A 144 9.32 -2.97 4.39
CA ALA A 144 9.60 -1.64 3.86
C ALA A 144 11.04 -1.55 3.30
N ALA A 145 11.24 -0.89 2.15
CA ALA A 145 12.55 -0.90 1.51
C ALA A 145 13.64 -0.17 2.33
N GLY A 146 14.80 -0.78 2.50
CA GLY A 146 15.95 -0.20 3.22
C GLY A 146 16.70 0.88 2.42
N PRO A 147 17.22 0.56 1.21
CA PRO A 147 18.10 1.47 0.48
C PRO A 147 17.43 2.82 0.18
N GLY A 148 18.11 3.92 0.51
CA GLY A 148 17.64 5.29 0.28
C GLY A 148 16.69 5.86 1.34
N TRP A 149 16.36 5.11 2.41
CA TRP A 149 15.34 5.53 3.38
C TRP A 149 15.85 5.89 4.78
N ASN A 150 17.11 5.58 5.12
CA ASN A 150 17.67 5.83 6.47
C ASN A 150 17.55 7.29 6.92
N ASN A 151 17.88 8.22 6.01
CA ASN A 151 17.81 9.67 6.25
C ASN A 151 16.69 10.34 5.44
N ASN A 152 15.77 9.56 4.88
CA ASN A 152 14.68 10.12 4.10
C ASN A 152 13.55 10.51 5.05
N ASP A 153 13.16 11.79 5.03
CA ASP A 153 12.07 12.28 5.88
C ASP A 153 10.73 11.69 5.48
N HIS A 154 10.56 11.23 4.24
CA HIS A 154 9.31 10.65 3.78
C HIS A 154 9.14 9.18 4.16
N ARG A 155 10.11 8.57 4.85
CA ARG A 155 10.03 7.16 5.31
C ARG A 155 8.77 6.92 6.15
N PHE A 156 8.45 5.64 6.31
CA PHE A 156 7.33 5.21 7.15
C PHE A 156 7.52 5.72 8.57
N ARG A 157 6.44 6.13 9.24
CA ARG A 157 6.47 6.63 10.62
C ARG A 157 5.34 6.02 11.43
N GLU A 158 5.58 5.98 12.74
CA GLU A 158 4.63 5.43 13.71
C GLU A 158 3.28 6.14 13.62
N ASN A 159 3.30 7.47 13.48
CA ASN A 159 2.12 8.32 13.43
C ASN A 159 1.57 8.59 12.02
N ASP A 160 1.93 7.78 11.02
CA ASP A 160 1.37 7.93 9.65
C ASP A 160 -0.13 7.57 9.58
N GLY A 161 -0.64 6.84 10.57
CA GLY A 161 -2.05 6.54 10.78
C GLY A 161 -2.37 6.42 12.28
N ALA A 162 -3.64 6.19 12.62
CA ALA A 162 -4.06 6.00 14.02
C ALA A 162 -3.45 4.75 14.64
N TYR A 163 -3.23 3.71 13.83
CA TYR A 163 -2.45 2.54 14.19
C TYR A 163 -1.61 2.09 12.99
N THR A 164 -0.39 1.64 13.27
CA THR A 164 0.59 1.28 12.23
C THR A 164 1.35 0.02 12.60
N GLU A 165 1.55 -0.85 11.62
CA GLU A 165 2.34 -2.07 11.78
C GLU A 165 3.36 -2.23 10.65
N LEU A 166 4.51 -2.81 10.98
CA LEU A 166 5.49 -3.27 10.00
C LEU A 166 5.78 -4.76 10.18
N ILE A 167 5.84 -5.48 9.08
CA ILE A 167 6.30 -6.88 9.04
C ILE A 167 7.64 -6.89 8.31
N HIS A 168 8.70 -7.29 9.00
CA HIS A 168 10.05 -7.31 8.48
C HIS A 168 10.44 -8.76 8.16
N THR A 169 10.76 -9.04 6.90
CA THR A 169 11.14 -10.38 6.42
C THR A 169 12.51 -10.40 5.76
N ASN A 170 13.09 -9.23 5.46
CA ASN A 170 14.44 -9.05 4.92
C ASN A 170 15.16 -7.84 5.56
N ALA A 171 14.96 -7.59 6.86
CA ALA A 171 15.51 -6.44 7.57
C ALA A 171 17.03 -6.35 7.48
N GLY A 172 17.54 -5.16 7.13
CA GLY A 172 18.98 -4.88 7.07
C GLY A 172 19.68 -5.37 5.81
N VAL A 173 18.96 -6.02 4.89
CA VAL A 173 19.49 -6.45 3.60
C VAL A 173 18.82 -5.66 2.47
N THR A 174 17.58 -5.99 2.07
CA THR A 174 16.74 -5.14 1.20
C THR A 174 15.62 -4.44 1.96
N GLY A 175 15.21 -4.98 3.11
CA GLY A 175 14.25 -4.40 4.03
C GLY A 175 14.87 -3.41 5.01
N PHE A 176 14.05 -2.47 5.51
CA PHE A 176 14.41 -1.48 6.50
C PHE A 176 14.61 -2.15 7.86
N LEU A 177 15.68 -1.80 8.57
CA LEU A 177 16.04 -2.49 9.80
C LEU A 177 15.21 -2.02 11.01
N SER A 178 15.09 -0.71 11.20
CA SER A 178 14.54 -0.16 12.44
C SER A 178 13.02 -0.31 12.52
N PRO A 179 12.47 -0.45 13.74
CA PRO A 179 11.03 -0.48 13.96
C PRO A 179 10.46 0.94 13.83
N LEU A 180 9.81 1.22 12.71
CA LEU A 180 9.25 2.55 12.41
C LEU A 180 7.75 2.67 12.71
N ALA A 181 7.11 1.64 13.28
CA ALA A 181 5.66 1.55 13.47
C ALA A 181 5.30 1.40 14.96
N HIS A 182 4.01 1.52 15.31
CA HIS A 182 3.55 1.23 16.69
C HIS A 182 3.92 -0.21 17.09
N VAL A 183 3.79 -1.15 16.14
CA VAL A 183 4.23 -2.53 16.32
C VAL A 183 5.04 -2.98 15.10
N SER A 184 6.22 -3.54 15.34
CA SER A 184 7.06 -4.16 14.31
C SER A 184 7.25 -5.65 14.60
N PHE A 185 6.89 -6.47 13.62
CA PHE A 185 7.05 -7.93 13.68
C PHE A 185 8.28 -8.36 12.89
N TYR A 186 9.08 -9.25 13.48
CA TYR A 186 10.27 -9.84 12.87
C TYR A 186 10.13 -11.37 12.84
N PRO A 187 9.21 -11.92 12.03
CA PRO A 187 9.01 -13.36 11.90
C PRO A 187 10.33 -14.06 11.56
N ASN A 188 10.61 -15.18 12.24
CA ASN A 188 11.83 -15.95 12.04
C ASN A 188 13.14 -15.12 12.20
N GLY A 189 13.11 -14.09 13.04
CA GLY A 189 14.22 -13.14 13.23
C GLY A 189 14.27 -12.01 12.20
N GLY A 190 13.39 -12.03 11.19
CA GLY A 190 13.11 -10.89 10.30
C GLY A 190 14.09 -10.64 9.17
N VAL A 191 15.09 -11.51 8.97
CA VAL A 191 16.15 -11.31 7.94
C VAL A 191 16.10 -12.38 6.85
N ASN A 192 15.97 -13.65 7.23
CA ASN A 192 16.01 -14.76 6.29
C ASN A 192 14.85 -15.72 6.55
N MET A 193 13.93 -15.82 5.59
CA MET A 193 12.71 -16.59 5.77
C MET A 193 12.90 -18.07 5.39
N PRO A 194 12.31 -19.01 6.17
CA PRO A 194 12.30 -20.41 5.80
C PRO A 194 11.78 -20.62 4.37
N GLY A 195 12.45 -21.49 3.62
CA GLY A 195 12.12 -21.77 2.21
C GLY A 195 12.70 -20.76 1.19
N CYS A 196 13.43 -19.74 1.63
CA CYS A 196 14.13 -18.80 0.73
C CYS A 196 15.65 -19.03 0.61
N ALA A 197 16.20 -19.99 1.36
CA ALA A 197 17.64 -20.25 1.42
C ALA A 197 18.43 -18.98 1.77
N PHE A 198 19.14 -18.38 0.82
CA PHE A 198 19.82 -17.07 0.99
C PHE A 198 19.44 -16.08 -0.13
N VAL A 199 18.31 -16.32 -0.79
CA VAL A 199 17.81 -15.46 -1.89
C VAL A 199 17.06 -14.28 -1.28
N SER A 200 17.70 -13.11 -1.30
CA SER A 200 17.15 -11.90 -0.68
C SER A 200 15.74 -11.56 -1.21
N ASP A 201 15.56 -11.53 -2.52
CA ASP A 201 14.28 -11.20 -3.14
C ASP A 201 13.15 -12.16 -2.71
N CYS A 202 13.48 -13.42 -2.41
CA CYS A 202 12.50 -14.36 -1.87
C CYS A 202 12.11 -13.96 -0.46
N SER A 203 13.07 -13.74 0.44
CA SER A 203 12.79 -13.34 1.83
C SER A 203 12.05 -12.00 1.87
N HIS A 204 12.40 -11.07 0.99
CA HIS A 204 11.75 -9.77 0.82
C HIS A 204 10.26 -9.92 0.45
N ALA A 205 9.90 -10.96 -0.30
CA ALA A 205 8.54 -11.20 -0.79
C ALA A 205 7.67 -12.10 0.11
N ARG A 206 8.17 -12.52 1.29
CA ARG A 206 7.47 -13.41 2.22
C ARG A 206 6.53 -12.69 3.18
#